data_AF-A0A959B8A1-F1
#
_entry.id   AF-A0A959B8A1-F1
#
_cell.length_a   1.000
_cell.length_b   1.000
_cell.length_c   1.000
_cell.angle_alpha   90.00
_cell.angle_beta   90.00
_cell.angle_gamma   90.00
#
_symmetry.space_group_name_H-M   'P 1'
#
loop_
_entity.id
_entity.type
_entity.pdbx_description
1 polymer ?
#
loop_
_entity_poly.entity_id
_entity_poly.type
_entity_poly.pdbx_seq_one_letter_code
_entity_poly.pdbx_strand_id
1 'polypeptide(L)'
;MPALSATKFLRLLQTFDEKELNAFDAWLRSPWCNSNKNLPRLLEKLKRYHPKFDKRKLDKETLFHEVLPQGKFSDRRMNNLLSEAYLAAEQFLAFHRFSHKPGLQQALLAEEFQGRYLDDWFFRNAGQEIERLEAMEVKDWESQLNLYRLYRLIY
;
A
#
# COMPACT_ATOMS: atom_id res chain seq x y z
N MET A 1 5.46 26.24 -15.32
CA MET A 1 5.51 25.18 -14.29
C MET A 1 4.70 23.97 -14.76
N PRO A 2 5.16 22.72 -14.58
CA PRO A 2 4.36 21.56 -14.94
C PRO A 2 3.08 21.52 -14.09
N ALA A 3 1.94 21.24 -14.73
CA ALA A 3 0.64 21.21 -14.08
C ALA A 3 0.57 20.14 -12.99
N LEU A 4 -0.01 20.47 -11.82
CA LEU A 4 -0.12 19.60 -10.65
C LEU A 4 -0.75 18.23 -10.98
N SER A 5 -1.80 18.20 -11.81
CA SER A 5 -2.44 16.99 -12.35
C SER A 5 -1.50 16.00 -13.09
N ALA A 6 -0.31 16.42 -13.51
CA ALA A 6 0.66 15.56 -14.21
C ALA A 6 1.66 14.88 -13.26
N THR A 7 1.55 15.14 -11.95
CA THR A 7 2.44 14.52 -10.95
C THR A 7 2.18 13.02 -10.83
N LYS A 8 3.23 12.25 -10.54
CA LYS A 8 3.13 10.80 -10.38
C LYS A 8 2.10 10.41 -9.32
N PHE A 9 2.04 11.15 -8.21
CA PHE A 9 1.07 10.93 -7.15
C PHE A 9 -0.37 11.02 -7.66
N LEU A 10 -0.73 12.11 -8.35
CA LEU A 10 -2.11 12.27 -8.82
C LEU A 10 -2.46 11.24 -9.90
N ARG A 11 -1.53 10.91 -10.80
CA ARG A 11 -1.74 9.84 -11.79
C ARG A 11 -1.99 8.48 -11.16
N LEU A 12 -1.30 8.17 -10.05
CA LEU A 12 -1.53 6.94 -9.30
C LEU A 12 -2.87 7.01 -8.56
N LEU A 13 -3.15 8.13 -7.90
CA LEU A 13 -4.40 8.32 -7.16
C LEU A 13 -5.64 8.24 -8.07
N GLN A 14 -5.51 8.62 -9.35
CA GLN A 14 -6.56 8.48 -10.38
C GLN A 14 -6.97 7.03 -10.65
N THR A 15 -6.10 6.06 -10.37
CA THR A 15 -6.40 4.65 -10.61
C THR A 15 -7.13 4.00 -9.45
N PHE A 16 -7.26 4.70 -8.32
CA PHE A 16 -7.87 4.13 -7.12
C PHE A 16 -9.39 4.17 -7.28
N ASP A 17 -10.04 3.04 -7.01
CA ASP A 17 -11.48 3.07 -6.83
C ASP A 17 -11.86 3.70 -5.46
N GLU A 18 -13.15 3.87 -5.20
CA GLU A 18 -13.61 4.47 -3.95
C GLU A 18 -13.23 3.65 -2.71
N LYS A 19 -13.17 2.32 -2.82
CA LYS A 19 -12.80 1.43 -1.72
C LYS A 19 -11.30 1.53 -1.43
N GLU A 20 -10.48 1.49 -2.47
CA GLU A 20 -9.02 1.66 -2.38
C GLU A 20 -8.66 3.04 -1.83
N LEU A 21 -9.35 4.08 -2.27
CA LEU A 21 -9.13 5.45 -1.78
C LEU A 21 -9.45 5.59 -0.28
N ASN A 22 -10.52 4.96 0.19
CA ASN A 22 -10.87 4.94 1.61
C ASN A 22 -9.91 4.07 2.44
N ALA A 23 -9.49 2.92 1.90
CA ALA A 23 -8.48 2.07 2.54
C ALA A 23 -7.13 2.79 2.64
N PHE A 24 -6.74 3.54 1.60
CA PHE A 24 -5.52 4.35 1.60
C PHE A 24 -5.58 5.47 2.64
N ASP A 25 -6.71 6.17 2.75
CA ASP A 25 -6.92 7.21 3.76
C ASP A 25 -6.80 6.65 5.19
N ALA A 26 -7.40 5.49 5.45
CA ALA A 26 -7.27 4.79 6.73
C ALA A 26 -5.82 4.36 7.01
N TRP A 27 -5.14 3.78 6.01
CA TRP A 27 -3.74 3.37 6.11
C TRP A 27 -2.81 4.55 6.37
N LEU A 28 -2.99 5.67 5.68
CA LEU A 28 -2.15 6.87 5.81
C LEU A 28 -2.31 7.58 7.15
N ARG A 29 -3.46 7.39 7.81
CA ARG A 29 -3.73 7.86 9.18
C ARG A 29 -3.20 6.93 10.26
N SER A 30 -2.78 5.71 9.90
CA SER A 30 -2.18 4.78 10.85
C SER A 30 -0.80 5.29 11.30
N PRO A 31 -0.52 5.36 12.62
CA PRO A 31 0.77 5.79 13.13
C PRO A 31 1.91 4.83 12.77
N TRP A 32 1.59 3.58 12.43
CA TRP A 32 2.55 2.56 12.00
C TRP A 32 3.04 2.77 10.57
N CYS A 33 2.21 3.39 9.73
CA CYS A 33 2.45 3.49 8.29
C CYS A 33 3.00 4.87 7.91
N ASN A 34 2.65 5.90 8.68
CA ASN A 34 3.04 7.27 8.38
C ASN A 34 3.09 8.14 9.64
N SER A 35 4.19 8.88 9.80
CA SER A 35 4.36 9.89 10.85
C SER A 35 4.10 11.32 10.37
N ASN A 36 4.08 11.56 9.05
CA ASN A 36 3.88 12.88 8.46
C ASN A 36 2.39 13.24 8.41
N LYS A 37 1.96 14.06 9.38
CA LYS A 37 0.57 14.55 9.50
C LYS A 37 0.08 15.36 8.30
N ASN A 38 0.97 15.84 7.44
CA ASN A 38 0.59 16.60 6.25
C ASN A 38 0.10 15.69 5.11
N LEU A 39 0.48 14.41 5.07
CA LEU A 39 0.04 13.50 4.02
C LEU A 39 -1.47 13.18 4.11
N PRO A 40 -2.06 12.84 5.28
CA PRO A 40 -3.50 12.68 5.40
C PRO A 40 -4.27 13.96 5.04
N ARG A 41 -3.74 15.14 5.42
CA ARG A 41 -4.33 16.44 5.07
C ARG A 41 -4.32 16.67 3.56
N LEU A 42 -3.18 16.38 2.91
CA LEU A 42 -3.05 16.46 1.46
C LEU A 42 -4.10 15.57 0.77
N LEU A 43 -4.21 14.32 1.21
CA LEU A 43 -5.18 13.38 0.65
C LEU A 43 -6.61 13.89 0.84
N GLU A 44 -6.97 14.36 2.03
CA GLU A 44 -8.31 14.88 2.34
C GLU A 44 -8.72 16.04 1.41
N LYS A 45 -7.80 16.95 1.08
CA LYS A 45 -8.06 18.03 0.11
C LYS A 45 -8.22 17.48 -1.30
N LEU A 46 -7.37 16.53 -1.69
CA LEU A 46 -7.38 15.95 -3.03
C LEU A 46 -8.60 15.03 -3.29
N LYS A 47 -9.13 14.34 -2.28
CA LYS A 47 -10.32 13.48 -2.41
C LYS A 47 -11.51 14.21 -3.05
N ARG A 48 -11.66 15.51 -2.79
CA ARG A 48 -12.74 16.36 -3.33
C ARG A 48 -12.66 16.55 -4.86
N TYR A 49 -11.48 16.34 -5.43
CA TYR A 49 -11.21 16.50 -6.85
C TYR A 49 -11.03 15.16 -7.58
N HIS A 50 -11.02 14.05 -6.86
CA HIS A 50 -10.92 12.70 -7.42
C HIS A 50 -12.19 12.35 -8.23
N PRO A 51 -12.09 11.60 -9.35
CA PRO A 51 -10.87 11.13 -10.04
C PRO A 51 -10.34 12.13 -11.08
N LYS A 52 -11.08 13.20 -11.39
CA LYS A 52 -10.80 14.03 -12.57
C LYS A 52 -9.63 15.00 -12.38
N PHE A 53 -9.36 15.44 -11.15
CA PHE A 53 -8.30 16.39 -10.77
C PHE A 53 -8.17 17.57 -11.75
N ASP A 54 -9.28 18.24 -12.03
CA ASP A 54 -9.35 19.31 -13.03
C ASP A 54 -8.34 20.43 -12.73
N LYS A 55 -7.44 20.67 -13.70
CA LYS A 55 -6.38 21.68 -13.66
C LYS A 55 -6.89 23.08 -13.36
N ARG A 56 -8.13 23.42 -13.75
CA ARG A 56 -8.71 24.74 -13.49
C ARG A 56 -9.02 24.98 -12.01
N LYS A 57 -9.17 23.91 -11.23
CA LYS A 57 -9.58 23.96 -9.82
C LYS A 57 -8.47 23.57 -8.84
N LEU A 58 -7.35 23.04 -9.34
CA LEU A 58 -6.27 22.50 -8.52
C LEU A 58 -4.94 23.20 -8.82
N ASP A 59 -4.74 24.34 -8.15
CA ASP A 59 -3.49 25.10 -8.17
C ASP A 59 -2.54 24.65 -7.02
N LYS A 60 -1.23 24.65 -7.28
CA LYS A 60 -0.21 24.20 -6.31
C LYS A 60 -0.11 25.12 -5.11
N GLU A 61 -0.19 26.42 -5.31
CA GLU A 61 -0.06 27.40 -4.25
C GLU A 61 -1.28 27.36 -3.34
N THR A 62 -2.47 27.26 -3.93
CA THR A 62 -3.72 27.07 -3.18
C THR A 62 -3.66 25.79 -2.34
N LEU A 63 -3.30 24.65 -2.95
CA LEU A 63 -3.17 23.37 -2.24
C LEU A 63 -2.09 23.42 -1.15
N PHE A 64 -0.98 24.12 -1.40
CA PHE A 64 0.07 24.31 -0.41
C PHE A 64 -0.47 25.04 0.83
N HIS A 65 -1.21 26.13 0.66
CA HIS A 65 -1.78 26.87 1.80
C HIS A 65 -2.87 26.07 2.54
N GLU A 66 -3.63 25.22 1.85
CA GLU A 66 -4.61 24.35 2.50
C GLU A 66 -3.98 23.24 3.36
N VAL A 67 -2.80 22.75 2.96
CA VAL A 67 -2.14 21.60 3.62
C VAL A 67 -1.06 22.05 4.60
N LEU A 68 -0.31 23.08 4.24
CA LEU A 68 0.78 23.70 4.99
C LEU A 68 0.41 25.17 5.28
N PRO A 69 -0.48 25.42 6.27
CA PRO A 69 -1.06 26.75 6.49
C PRO A 69 -0.04 27.81 6.95
N GLN A 70 1.16 27.39 7.37
CA GLN A 70 2.20 28.30 7.84
C GLN A 70 3.36 28.41 6.83
N GLY A 71 3.70 29.66 6.50
CA GLY A 71 4.85 30.02 5.67
C GLY A 71 4.47 30.48 4.26
N LYS A 72 5.47 31.03 3.56
CA LYS A 72 5.33 31.41 2.15
C LYS A 72 5.30 30.17 1.27
N PHE A 73 4.58 30.25 0.16
CA PHE A 73 4.57 29.20 -0.85
C PHE A 73 5.99 28.81 -1.25
N SER A 74 6.23 27.50 -1.34
CA SER A 74 7.50 26.94 -1.78
C SER A 74 7.22 25.73 -2.66
N ASP A 75 7.48 25.87 -3.96
CA ASP A 75 7.31 24.77 -4.92
C ASP A 75 8.19 23.57 -4.54
N ARG A 76 9.40 23.80 -4.00
CA ARG A 76 10.25 22.75 -3.45
C ARG A 76 9.56 21.96 -2.33
N ARG A 77 9.00 22.65 -1.32
CA ARG A 77 8.30 21.98 -0.21
C ARG A 77 7.07 21.23 -0.71
N MET A 78 6.32 21.81 -1.64
CA MET A 78 5.15 21.15 -2.24
C MET A 78 5.54 19.89 -3.03
N ASN A 79 6.58 19.96 -3.86
CA ASN A 79 7.06 18.81 -4.63
C ASN A 79 7.61 17.70 -3.72
N ASN A 80 8.27 18.05 -2.61
CA ASN A 80 8.71 17.07 -1.62
C ASN A 80 7.49 16.37 -1.01
N LEU A 81 6.46 17.12 -0.59
CA LEU A 81 5.25 16.55 -0.03
C LEU A 81 4.53 15.62 -1.02
N LEU A 82 4.46 15.99 -2.30
CA LEU A 82 3.87 15.15 -3.35
C LEU A 82 4.71 13.89 -3.62
N SER A 83 6.04 13.99 -3.54
CA SER A 83 6.94 12.84 -3.68
C SER A 83 6.78 11.88 -2.51
N GLU A 84 6.69 12.39 -1.28
CA GLU A 84 6.40 11.59 -0.09
C GLU A 84 5.03 10.91 -0.18
N ALA A 85 4.00 11.63 -0.66
CA ALA A 85 2.67 11.07 -0.87
C ALA A 85 2.66 9.95 -1.92
N TYR A 86 3.45 10.11 -3.00
CA TYR A 86 3.63 9.09 -4.01
C TYR A 86 4.26 7.81 -3.42
N LEU A 87 5.35 7.96 -2.66
CA LEU A 87 6.00 6.82 -2.00
C LEU A 87 5.07 6.11 -1.01
N ALA A 88 4.28 6.87 -0.26
CA ALA A 88 3.28 6.31 0.66
C ALA A 88 2.20 5.53 -0.10
N ALA A 89 1.76 6.01 -1.27
CA ALA A 89 0.80 5.29 -2.10
C ALA A 89 1.39 3.99 -2.69
N GLU A 90 2.66 3.97 -3.11
CA GLU A 90 3.33 2.74 -3.56
C GLU A 90 3.40 1.69 -2.44
N GLN A 91 3.78 2.11 -1.22
CA GLN A 91 3.79 1.22 -0.05
C GLN A 91 2.41 0.69 0.29
N PHE A 92 1.39 1.55 0.24
CA PHE A 92 0.00 1.15 0.43
C PHE A 92 -0.43 0.11 -0.60
N LEU A 93 -0.13 0.30 -1.90
CA LEU A 93 -0.52 -0.65 -2.94
C LEU A 93 0.13 -2.01 -2.74
N ALA A 94 1.41 -2.05 -2.34
CA ALA A 94 2.08 -3.30 -1.99
C ALA A 94 1.41 -3.98 -0.78
N PHE A 95 1.13 -3.23 0.27
CA PHE A 95 0.43 -3.72 1.47
C PHE A 95 -0.98 -4.23 1.13
N HIS A 96 -1.75 -3.46 0.37
CA HIS A 96 -3.11 -3.81 -0.05
C HIS A 96 -3.10 -5.05 -0.95
N ARG A 97 -2.14 -5.16 -1.88
CA ARG A 97 -1.99 -6.38 -2.68
C ARG A 97 -1.65 -7.59 -1.81
N PHE A 98 -0.76 -7.42 -0.83
CA PHE A 98 -0.37 -8.47 0.10
C PHE A 98 -1.54 -8.95 0.96
N SER A 99 -2.40 -8.05 1.46
CA SER A 99 -3.56 -8.41 2.28
C SER A 99 -4.56 -9.32 1.55
N HIS A 100 -4.58 -9.29 0.21
CA HIS A 100 -5.38 -10.17 -0.64
C HIS A 100 -4.64 -11.43 -1.13
N LYS A 101 -3.50 -11.78 -0.52
CA LYS A 101 -2.69 -12.97 -0.87
C LYS A 101 -2.51 -13.91 0.34
N PRO A 102 -3.58 -14.62 0.78
CA PRO A 102 -3.52 -15.44 1.99
C PRO A 102 -2.45 -16.55 1.93
N GLY A 103 -2.28 -17.23 0.78
CA GLY A 103 -1.24 -18.26 0.66
C GLY A 103 0.18 -17.71 0.82
N LEU A 104 0.46 -16.49 0.34
CA LEU A 104 1.74 -15.83 0.56
C LEU A 104 1.91 -15.40 2.02
N GLN A 105 0.84 -14.88 2.65
CA GLN A 105 0.87 -14.53 4.08
C GLN A 105 1.20 -15.74 4.95
N GLN A 106 0.59 -16.90 4.67
CA GLN A 106 0.87 -18.14 5.40
C GLN A 106 2.31 -18.62 5.18
N ALA A 107 2.80 -18.59 3.94
CA ALA A 107 4.18 -18.99 3.65
C ALA A 107 5.22 -18.13 4.41
N LEU A 108 5.02 -16.81 4.45
CA LEU A 108 5.91 -15.92 5.22
C LEU A 108 5.78 -16.12 6.73
N LEU A 109 4.58 -16.42 7.23
CA LEU A 109 4.38 -16.71 8.64
C LEU A 109 5.06 -18.02 9.06
N ALA A 110 4.99 -19.05 8.23
CA ALA A 110 5.71 -20.30 8.44
C ALA A 110 7.23 -20.08 8.51
N GLU A 111 7.79 -19.31 7.57
CA GLU A 111 9.20 -18.92 7.56
C GLU A 111 9.60 -18.19 8.86
N GLU A 112 8.77 -17.28 9.34
CA GLU A 112 9.00 -16.56 10.59
C GLU A 112 8.94 -17.46 11.82
N PHE A 113 8.01 -18.42 11.89
CA PHE A 113 7.95 -19.40 12.97
C PHE A 113 9.19 -20.29 13.00
N GLN A 114 9.64 -20.74 11.83
CA GLN A 114 10.88 -21.52 11.70
C GLN A 114 12.09 -20.70 12.16
N GLY A 115 12.23 -19.45 11.71
CA GLY A 115 13.33 -18.56 12.09
C GLY A 115 13.36 -18.24 13.60
N ARG A 116 12.23 -18.39 14.30
CA ARG A 116 12.08 -18.23 15.75
C ARG A 116 12.18 -19.54 16.55
N TYR A 117 12.43 -20.68 15.90
CA TYR A 117 12.47 -22.01 16.52
C TYR A 117 11.14 -22.39 17.20
N LEU A 118 10.01 -21.97 16.63
CA LEU A 118 8.66 -22.32 17.08
C LEU A 118 8.14 -23.52 16.31
N ASP A 119 8.86 -24.64 16.38
CA ASP A 119 8.68 -25.81 15.53
C ASP A 119 7.24 -26.35 15.53
N ASP A 120 6.62 -26.47 16.71
CA ASP A 120 5.23 -26.93 16.84
C ASP A 120 4.25 -26.06 16.03
N TRP A 121 4.49 -24.75 16.00
CA TRP A 121 3.63 -23.79 15.31
C TRP A 121 3.93 -23.78 13.81
N PHE A 122 5.21 -23.87 13.46
CA PHE A 122 5.67 -24.03 12.09
C PHE A 122 5.06 -25.27 11.44
N PHE A 123 5.26 -26.46 12.01
CA PHE A 123 4.77 -27.71 11.42
C PHE A 123 3.24 -27.75 11.34
N ARG A 124 2.54 -27.22 12.35
CA ARG A 124 1.08 -27.11 12.31
C ARG A 124 0.62 -26.18 11.18
N ASN A 125 1.21 -25.00 11.06
CA ASN A 125 0.82 -24.01 10.06
C ASN A 125 1.17 -24.47 8.65
N ALA A 126 2.42 -24.88 8.42
CA ALA A 126 2.90 -25.34 7.12
C ALA A 126 2.20 -26.62 6.66
N GLY A 127 2.01 -27.59 7.57
CA GLY A 127 1.32 -28.85 7.25
C GLY A 127 -0.12 -28.62 6.80
N GLN A 128 -0.89 -27.82 7.55
CA GLN A 128 -2.28 -27.49 7.19
C GLN A 128 -2.38 -26.80 5.82
N GLU A 129 -1.48 -25.87 5.53
CA GLU A 129 -1.50 -25.16 4.25
C GLU A 129 -1.05 -26.06 3.08
N ILE A 130 -0.07 -26.95 3.30
CA ILE A 130 0.33 -27.96 2.30
C ILE A 130 -0.84 -28.87 1.99
N GLU A 131 -1.48 -29.47 3.00
CA GLU A 131 -2.64 -30.36 2.81
C GLU A 131 -3.76 -29.65 2.04
N ARG A 132 -4.07 -28.40 2.42
CA ARG A 132 -5.09 -27.59 1.74
C ARG A 132 -4.74 -27.35 0.28
N LEU A 133 -3.50 -26.98 -0.02
CA LEU A 133 -3.03 -26.69 -1.37
C LEU A 133 -2.96 -27.97 -2.21
N GLU A 134 -2.47 -29.08 -1.67
CA GLU A 134 -2.43 -30.40 -2.30
C GLU A 134 -3.83 -30.92 -2.65
N ALA A 135 -4.83 -30.67 -1.79
CA ALA A 135 -6.21 -31.08 -2.02
C ALA A 135 -6.92 -30.28 -3.13
N MET A 136 -6.36 -29.16 -3.61
CA MET A 136 -6.94 -28.42 -4.73
C MET A 136 -6.88 -29.24 -6.03
N GLU A 137 -8.04 -29.48 -6.65
CA GLU A 137 -8.18 -30.21 -7.91
C GLU A 137 -7.40 -29.56 -9.05
N VAL A 138 -7.48 -28.23 -9.15
CA VAL A 138 -6.67 -27.42 -10.08
C VAL A 138 -5.85 -26.43 -9.26
N LYS A 139 -4.53 -26.56 -9.34
CA LYS A 139 -3.57 -25.65 -8.72
C LYS A 139 -3.10 -24.64 -9.76
N ASP A 140 -3.41 -23.37 -9.55
CA ASP A 140 -2.82 -22.31 -10.35
C ASP A 140 -1.31 -22.13 -10.03
N TRP A 141 -0.63 -21.29 -10.81
CA TRP A 141 0.80 -21.07 -10.64
C TRP A 141 1.15 -20.48 -9.27
N GLU A 142 0.27 -19.67 -8.67
CA GLU A 142 0.49 -19.10 -7.33
C GLU A 142 0.43 -20.18 -6.25
N SER A 143 -0.55 -21.10 -6.35
CA SER A 143 -0.70 -22.24 -5.46
C SER A 143 0.51 -23.16 -5.53
N GLN A 144 1.01 -23.43 -6.74
CA GLN A 144 2.23 -24.22 -6.95
C GLN A 144 3.47 -23.54 -6.36
N LEU A 145 3.62 -22.23 -6.55
CA LEU A 145 4.73 -21.46 -5.98
C LEU A 145 4.70 -21.48 -4.44
N ASN A 146 3.51 -21.37 -3.84
CA ASN A 146 3.36 -21.42 -2.37
C ASN A 146 3.67 -22.81 -1.82
N LEU A 147 3.23 -23.89 -2.47
CA LEU A 147 3.64 -25.25 -2.12
C LEU A 147 5.16 -25.41 -2.14
N TYR A 148 5.80 -24.97 -3.23
CA TYR A 148 7.26 -25.03 -3.35
C TYR A 148 7.97 -24.28 -2.21
N ARG A 149 7.49 -23.09 -1.85
CA ARG A 149 8.03 -22.32 -0.71
C ARG A 149 7.92 -23.11 0.59
N LEU A 150 6.75 -23.68 0.88
CA LEU A 150 6.52 -24.43 2.12
C LEU A 150 7.36 -25.70 2.20
N TYR A 151 7.47 -26.47 1.11
CA TYR A 151 8.32 -27.65 1.10
C TYR A 151 9.79 -27.32 1.33
N ARG A 152 10.30 -26.21 0.77
CA ARG A 152 11.68 -25.76 1.00
C ARG A 152 11.96 -25.41 2.47
N LEU A 153 10.94 -25.05 3.25
CA LEU A 153 11.11 -24.80 4.68
C LEU A 153 11.17 -26.11 5.47
N ILE A 154 10.55 -27.19 4.98
CA ILE A 154 10.46 -28.48 5.67
C ILE A 154 11.65 -29.41 5.33
N TYR A 155 12.08 -29.42 4.07
CA TYR A 155 13.13 -30.29 3.52
C TYR A 155 14.40 -29.51 3.20
#